data_AF-A0A7W0FK08-F1
#
_entry.id   AF-A0A7W0FK08-F1
#
_cell.length_a   1.000
_cell.length_b   1.000
_cell.length_c   1.000
_cell.angle_alpha   90.00
_cell.angle_beta   90.00
_cell.angle_gamma   90.00
#
_symmetry.space_group_name_H-M   'P 1'
#
loop_
_entity.id
_entity.type
_entity.pdbx_description
1 polymer ?
#
loop_
_entity_poly.entity_id
_entity_poly.type
_entity_poly.pdbx_seq_one_letter_code
_entity_poly.pdbx_strand_id
1 'polypeptide(L)'
;MENHTIIGGLGSATAELIATNGLGKSLQRIGLKDTFAHGASKPYLMREYEMDALALVQTVEKMVGHDLDINEIDLQSVRLQAVHSAAKAEAL
;
A
#
# COMPACT_ATOMS: atom_id res chain seq x y z
N MET A 1 1.30 3.45 4.01
CA MET A 1 1.40 2.81 2.68
C MET A 1 2.05 3.78 1.72
N GLU A 2 2.91 3.31 0.83
CA GLU A 2 3.66 4.13 -0.12
C GLU A 2 3.83 3.41 -1.47
N ASN A 3 3.81 4.16 -2.58
CA ASN A 3 4.18 3.65 -3.90
C ASN A 3 5.69 3.86 -4.13
N HIS A 4 6.50 3.24 -3.26
CA HIS A 4 7.96 3.36 -3.19
C HIS A 4 8.52 2.14 -2.45
N THR A 5 9.84 1.92 -2.50
CA THR A 5 10.49 0.96 -1.60
C THR A 5 10.32 1.37 -0.14
N ILE A 6 10.06 0.40 0.74
CA ILE A 6 9.97 0.64 2.18
C ILE A 6 11.33 0.99 2.82
N ILE A 7 12.43 0.81 2.08
CA ILE A 7 13.79 1.12 2.53
C ILE A 7 14.09 2.57 2.19
N GLY A 8 14.24 3.41 3.21
CA GLY A 8 14.52 4.84 3.04
C GLY A 8 13.32 5.65 2.52
N GLY A 9 12.14 5.02 2.45
CA GLY A 9 10.90 5.67 2.03
C GLY A 9 10.16 6.40 3.17
N LEU A 10 8.88 6.70 2.93
CA LEU A 10 7.99 7.35 3.88
C LEU A 10 7.85 6.54 5.18
N GLY A 11 7.77 5.21 5.07
CA GLY A 11 7.72 4.34 6.23
C GLY A 11 8.96 4.43 7.11
N SER A 12 10.15 4.59 6.52
CA SER A 12 11.40 4.81 7.25
C SER A 12 11.42 6.15 7.96
N ALA A 13 11.05 7.24 7.27
CA ALA A 13 10.96 8.57 7.88
C ALA A 13 9.95 8.61 9.04
N THR A 14 8.81 7.92 8.88
CA THR A 14 7.81 7.81 9.95
C THR A 14 8.34 7.00 11.14
N ALA A 15 9.09 5.93 10.89
CA ALA A 15 9.71 5.13 11.95
C ALA A 15 10.72 5.94 12.77
N GLU A 16 11.52 6.79 12.11
CA GLU A 16 12.43 7.73 12.79
C GLU A 16 11.67 8.67 13.72
N LEU A 17 10.59 9.30 13.23
CA LEU A 17 9.77 10.18 14.06
C LEU A 17 9.17 9.45 15.27
N ILE A 18 8.66 8.22 15.09
CA ILE A 18 8.11 7.42 16.19
C ILE A 18 9.20 7.13 17.24
N ALA A 19 10.41 6.76 16.80
CA ALA A 19 11.52 6.43 17.68
C ALA A 19 12.04 7.69 18.41
N THR A 20 12.31 8.77 17.69
CA THR A 20 12.84 10.03 18.24
C THR A 20 11.90 10.67 19.26
N ASN A 21 10.58 10.56 19.05
CA ASN A 21 9.58 11.11 19.98
C ASN A 21 9.14 10.10 21.06
N GLY A 22 9.69 8.88 21.09
CA GLY A 22 9.38 7.88 22.12
C GLY A 22 7.91 7.44 22.16
N LEU A 23 7.21 7.41 21.01
CA LEU A 23 5.75 7.22 20.98
C LEU A 23 5.29 5.79 21.31
N GLY A 24 6.18 4.80 21.21
CA GLY A 24 5.88 3.40 21.55
C GLY A 24 4.73 2.79 20.73
N LYS A 25 4.50 3.27 19.50
CA LYS A 25 3.42 2.79 18.63
C LYS A 25 3.95 1.77 17.62
N SER A 26 3.15 0.74 17.36
CA SER A 26 3.40 -0.22 16.28
C SER A 26 3.26 0.46 14.92
N LEU A 27 4.18 0.15 14.00
CA LEU A 27 4.16 0.65 12.62
C LEU A 27 4.22 -0.53 11.65
N GLN A 28 3.25 -0.58 10.73
CA GLN A 28 3.28 -1.49 9.58
C GLN A 28 3.62 -0.71 8.30
N ARG A 29 4.52 -1.25 7.48
CA ARG A 29 4.98 -0.61 6.23
C ARG A 29 4.54 -1.43 5.02
N ILE A 30 3.65 -0.85 4.23
CA ILE A 30 3.16 -1.39 2.96
C ILE A 30 3.77 -0.55 1.83
N GLY A 31 4.51 -1.21 0.95
CA GLY A 31 5.29 -0.65 -0.15
C GLY A 31 6.19 -1.74 -0.74
N LEU A 32 6.96 -1.41 -1.79
CA LEU A 32 7.84 -2.34 -2.46
C LEU A 32 8.93 -2.83 -1.47
N LYS A 33 9.17 -4.14 -1.45
CA LYS A 33 10.24 -4.74 -0.62
C LYS A 33 11.60 -4.56 -1.28
N ASP A 34 12.65 -5.10 -0.68
CA ASP A 34 14.00 -5.07 -1.22
C ASP A 34 14.14 -5.98 -2.44
N THR A 35 13.55 -5.56 -3.56
CA THR A 35 13.50 -6.32 -4.81
C THR A 35 13.34 -5.37 -5.99
N PHE A 36 13.80 -5.81 -7.15
CA PHE A 36 13.54 -5.09 -8.40
C PHE A 36 12.10 -5.33 -8.86
N ALA A 37 11.42 -4.24 -9.21
CA ALA A 37 10.13 -4.31 -9.86
C ALA A 37 10.30 -4.64 -11.35
N HIS A 38 9.49 -5.57 -11.87
CA HIS A 38 9.42 -5.83 -13.30
C HIS A 38 8.31 -4.97 -13.96
N GLY A 39 8.36 -4.86 -15.29
CA GLY A 39 7.32 -4.16 -16.05
C GLY A 39 6.07 -5.02 -16.24
N ALA A 40 4.92 -4.51 -15.81
CA ALA A 40 3.60 -5.10 -16.08
C ALA A 40 2.50 -4.04 -15.87
N SER A 41 1.23 -4.45 -15.99
CA SER A 41 0.10 -3.55 -15.71
C SER A 41 0.07 -3.13 -14.23
N LYS A 42 -0.38 -1.90 -13.94
CA LYS A 42 -0.49 -1.40 -12.57
C LYS A 42 -1.31 -2.33 -11.65
N PRO A 43 -2.52 -2.81 -12.02
CA PRO A 43 -3.28 -3.71 -11.15
C PRO A 43 -2.52 -4.99 -10.81
N TYR A 44 -1.84 -5.57 -11.81
CA TYR A 44 -1.01 -6.74 -11.62
C TYR A 44 0.14 -6.46 -10.64
N LEU A 45 0.91 -5.40 -10.85
CA LEU A 45 2.05 -5.06 -9.98
C LEU A 45 1.62 -4.74 -8.55
N MET A 46 0.48 -4.06 -8.36
CA MET A 46 -0.04 -3.78 -7.04
C MET A 46 -0.47 -5.07 -6.31
N ARG A 47 -1.04 -6.04 -7.02
CA ARG A 47 -1.38 -7.35 -6.47
C ARG A 47 -0.12 -8.15 -6.12
N GLU A 48 0.80 -8.26 -7.08
CA GLU A 48 2.05 -9.03 -6.97
C GLU A 48 2.93 -8.56 -5.80
N TYR A 49 3.04 -7.24 -5.62
CA TYR A 49 3.87 -6.66 -4.56
C TYR A 49 3.10 -6.38 -3.26
N GLU A 50 1.89 -6.91 -3.11
CA GLU A 50 1.06 -6.76 -1.90
C GLU A 50 0.81 -5.28 -1.53
N MET A 51 0.56 -4.45 -2.54
CA MET A 51 0.27 -3.02 -2.44
C MET A 51 -1.14 -2.67 -2.92
N ASP A 52 -2.07 -3.63 -2.83
CA ASP A 52 -3.47 -3.43 -3.17
C ASP A 52 -4.35 -3.26 -1.92
N ALA A 53 -5.66 -3.08 -2.14
CA ALA A 53 -6.62 -2.90 -1.06
C ALA A 53 -6.74 -4.15 -0.17
N LEU A 54 -6.60 -5.35 -0.72
CA LEU A 54 -6.69 -6.58 0.06
C LEU A 54 -5.47 -6.74 0.98
N ALA A 55 -4.27 -6.43 0.50
CA ALA A 55 -3.06 -6.42 1.30
C ALA A 55 -3.13 -5.41 2.46
N LEU A 56 -3.79 -4.27 2.23
CA LEU A 56 -4.08 -3.30 3.30
C LEU A 56 -4.99 -3.90 4.38
N VAL A 57 -6.12 -4.50 3.98
CA VAL A 57 -7.04 -5.17 4.91
C VAL A 57 -6.29 -6.22 5.74
N GLN A 58 -5.58 -7.13 5.09
CA GLN A 58 -4.81 -8.19 5.75
C GLN A 58 -3.75 -7.64 6.72
N THR A 59 -3.12 -6.52 6.36
CA THR A 59 -2.13 -5.86 7.24
C THR A 59 -2.80 -5.27 8.48
N VAL A 60 -3.99 -4.68 8.32
CA VAL A 60 -4.79 -4.16 9.43
C VAL A 60 -5.26 -5.30 10.33
N GLU A 61 -5.81 -6.39 9.78
CA GLU A 61 -6.24 -7.59 10.53
C GLU A 61 -5.11 -8.14 11.40
N LYS A 62 -3.91 -8.30 10.82
CA LYS A 62 -2.70 -8.69 11.57
C LYS A 62 -2.36 -7.72 12.71
N MET A 63 -2.55 -6.41 12.50
CA MET A 63 -2.27 -5.38 13.49
C MET A 63 -3.29 -5.36 14.63
N VAL A 64 -4.57 -5.64 14.35
CA VAL A 64 -5.64 -5.65 15.35
C VAL A 64 -5.90 -7.04 15.95
N GLY A 65 -5.31 -8.09 15.39
CA GLY A 65 -5.39 -9.45 15.89
C GLY A 65 -6.75 -10.14 15.70
N HIS A 66 -7.57 -9.68 14.75
CA HIS A 66 -8.85 -10.29 14.41
C HIS A 66 -9.18 -10.09 12.93
N ASP A 67 -9.95 -11.02 12.39
CA ASP A 67 -10.45 -10.96 11.01
C ASP A 67 -11.58 -9.94 10.91
N LEU A 68 -11.54 -9.08 9.89
CA LEU A 68 -12.54 -8.05 9.62
C LEU A 68 -13.65 -8.56 8.69
N ASP A 69 -13.52 -9.78 8.17
CA ASP A 69 -14.43 -10.41 7.20
C ASP A 69 -14.61 -9.56 5.92
N ILE A 70 -13.59 -8.80 5.54
CA ILE A 70 -13.56 -8.01 4.30
C ILE A 70 -12.82 -8.81 3.23
N ASN A 71 -13.53 -9.17 2.16
CA ASN A 71 -13.00 -9.97 1.07
C ASN A 71 -13.01 -9.22 -0.28
N GLU A 72 -12.56 -9.89 -1.35
CA GLU A 72 -12.48 -9.29 -2.68
C GLU A 72 -13.84 -8.82 -3.23
N ILE A 73 -14.94 -9.50 -2.88
CA ILE A 73 -16.29 -9.13 -3.34
C ILE A 73 -16.71 -7.78 -2.74
N ASP A 74 -16.40 -7.56 -1.46
CA ASP A 74 -16.68 -6.30 -0.78
C ASP A 74 -15.91 -5.14 -1.44
N LEU A 75 -14.65 -5.39 -1.82
CA LEU A 75 -13.80 -4.40 -2.47
C LEU A 75 -14.21 -4.11 -3.93
N GLN A 76 -14.77 -5.08 -4.65
CA GLN A 76 -15.28 -4.89 -6.02
C GLN A 76 -16.46 -3.90 -6.09
N SER A 77 -17.25 -3.81 -5.02
CA SER A 77 -18.36 -2.84 -4.93
C SER A 77 -17.88 -1.38 -4.89
N VAL A 78 -16.61 -1.17 -4.52
CA VAL A 78 -15.95 0.14 -4.45
C VAL A 78 -15.38 0.51 -5.81
N ARG A 79 -16.26 0.71 -6.80
CA ARG A 79 -15.87 1.30 -8.09
C ARG A 79 -15.62 2.79 -7.91
N LEU A 80 -14.41 3.14 -7.46
CA LEU A 80 -13.90 4.51 -7.50
C LEU A 80 -13.97 4.99 -8.96
N GLN A 81 -14.74 6.05 -9.18
CA GLN A 81 -14.88 6.69 -10.49
C GLN A 81 -13.53 6.86 -11.17
N ALA A 82 -13.54 6.70 -12.49
CA ALA A 82 -12.39 6.98 -13.34
C ALA A 82 -11.87 8.39 -13.06
N VAL A 83 -10.73 8.50 -12.37
CA VAL A 83 -9.90 9.69 -12.38
C VAL A 83 -9.18 9.78 -13.73
N HIS A 84 -9.97 9.85 -14.79
CA HIS A 84 -9.55 10.49 -16.03
C HIS A 84 -9.97 11.94 -15.91
N SER A 85 -9.09 12.77 -15.36
CA SER A 85 -9.04 14.14 -15.84
C SER A 85 -8.73 14.05 -17.33
N ALA A 86 -9.57 14.64 -18.17
CA ALA A 86 -9.39 14.71 -19.62
C ALA A 86 -8.20 15.60 -20.03
N ALA A 87 -7.08 15.52 -19.31
CA ALA A 87 -5.94 16.38 -19.46
C ALA A 87 -4.63 15.57 -19.53
N LYS A 88 -4.17 15.48 -20.78
CA LYS A 88 -2.80 15.28 -21.25
C LYS A 88 -2.25 13.85 -21.35
N ALA A 89 -2.17 13.44 -22.61
CA ALA A 89 -1.13 12.58 -23.15
C ALA A 89 0.29 13.08 -22.80
N GLU A 90 1.25 12.17 -22.90
CA GLU A 90 2.69 12.22 -22.53
C GLU A 90 2.94 11.59 -21.14
N ALA A 91 3.61 10.44 -21.00
CA ALA A 91 4.75 9.92 -21.75
C ALA A 91 4.70 8.39 -21.96
N LEU A 92 5.34 7.97 -23.05
CA LEU A 92 5.72 6.61 -23.42
C LEU A 92 6.55 5.90 -22.34
#